data_AF-A0AAW2V0Q5-F1
#
_entry.id   AF-A0AAW2V0Q5-F1
#
_cell.length_a   1.000
_cell.length_b   1.000
_cell.length_c   1.000
_cell.angle_alpha   90.00
_cell.angle_beta   90.00
_cell.angle_gamma   90.00
#
_symmetry.space_group_name_H-M   'P 1'
#
loop_
_entity.id
_entity.type
_entity.pdbx_description
1 polymer ?
#
loop_
_entity_poly.entity_id
_entity_poly.type
_entity_poly.pdbx_seq_one_letter_code
_entity_poly.pdbx_strand_id
1 'polypeptide(L)'
;MEEKVQNMLKLIEEDGDSFAKRAEMYYKRRPEIINSVEESYRAFKALADRYDMLSKELQNANHTIATVFPEQVQFAMDEDEYCPTPKMPKSSQIPLGNTPNVPKVPKAPMENLKGLLSTATKPFQVKKSSKGQKKKKKAGIKSGMSREEALVEIEKLHKETLTLQTVKEFVKSSYESGLAKYWEIENQIMEMQDKVCRMQDEFDVEIVIEDNEARTLMAEAALKSCQETLTTLEEKQEQSTRDAEEEFKKIESARELLKSLRRECIREETDEQKMSKDDKAAGESKCALKDVSDLVELSTEIDPLDENSITPLDLSSMESMTVTELAEKIDGLSIR
;
A
#
# COMPACT_ATOMS: atom_id res chain seq x y z
N MET A 1 -2.19 -39.56 21.79
CA MET A 1 -1.91 -39.68 23.25
C MET A 1 -2.95 -40.58 23.90
N GLU A 2 -4.22 -40.22 23.75
CA GLU A 2 -5.37 -41.02 24.20
C GLU A 2 -5.34 -42.46 23.68
N GLU A 3 -5.07 -42.68 22.39
CA GLU A 3 -4.93 -44.02 21.81
C GLU A 3 -3.80 -44.85 22.46
N LYS A 4 -2.65 -44.23 22.77
CA LYS A 4 -1.55 -44.91 23.47
C LYS A 4 -1.96 -45.29 24.90
N VAL A 5 -2.72 -44.43 25.59
CA VAL A 5 -3.26 -44.71 26.92
C VAL A 5 -4.28 -45.85 26.87
N GLN A 6 -5.20 -45.85 25.91
CA GLN A 6 -6.16 -46.93 25.73
C GLN A 6 -5.48 -48.27 25.42
N ASN A 7 -4.42 -48.27 24.62
CA ASN A 7 -3.65 -49.48 24.33
C ASN A 7 -2.92 -50.01 25.57
N MET A 8 -2.37 -49.13 26.42
CA MET A 8 -1.79 -49.54 27.71
C MET A 8 -2.84 -50.09 28.68
N LEU A 9 -4.05 -49.53 28.72
CA LEU A 9 -5.15 -50.03 29.54
C LEU A 9 -5.60 -51.44 29.09
N LYS A 10 -5.71 -51.66 27.78
CA LYS A 10 -6.02 -52.99 27.21
C LYS A 10 -4.98 -54.06 27.58
N LEU A 11 -3.70 -53.70 27.65
CA LEU A 11 -2.64 -54.60 28.10
C LEU A 11 -2.83 -55.05 29.56
N ILE A 12 -3.53 -54.25 30.38
CA ILE A 12 -3.76 -54.48 31.81
C ILE A 12 -5.10 -55.20 32.09
N GLU A 13 -6.16 -54.90 31.33
CA GLU A 13 -7.53 -55.35 31.63
C GLU A 13 -7.86 -56.81 31.25
N GLU A 14 -7.02 -57.50 30.48
CA GLU A 14 -7.42 -58.79 29.90
C GLU A 14 -7.50 -59.94 30.93
N ASP A 15 -8.67 -60.59 30.99
CA ASP A 15 -9.05 -61.55 32.02
C ASP A 15 -8.30 -62.90 31.91
N GLY A 16 -7.52 -63.22 32.93
CA GLY A 16 -7.12 -64.60 33.18
C GLY A 16 -8.20 -65.33 33.98
N ASP A 17 -8.82 -66.36 33.39
CA ASP A 17 -9.83 -67.24 34.04
C ASP A 17 -9.35 -67.91 35.35
N SER A 18 -8.07 -67.78 35.71
CA SER A 18 -7.47 -68.26 36.95
C SER A 18 -6.29 -67.37 37.36
N PHE A 19 -6.05 -67.24 38.67
CA PHE A 19 -4.98 -66.40 39.26
C PHE A 19 -3.59 -66.69 38.66
N ALA A 20 -3.27 -67.96 38.42
CA ALA A 20 -1.98 -68.36 37.84
C ALA A 20 -1.79 -67.81 36.40
N LYS A 21 -2.82 -67.87 35.57
CA LYS A 21 -2.80 -67.31 34.20
C LYS A 21 -2.69 -65.77 34.22
N ARG A 22 -3.40 -65.11 35.15
CA ARG A 22 -3.33 -63.65 35.30
C ARG A 22 -1.93 -63.18 35.69
N ALA A 23 -1.26 -63.89 36.61
CA ALA A 23 0.12 -63.60 37.00
C ALA A 23 1.10 -63.82 35.84
N GLU A 24 0.96 -64.90 35.07
CA GLU A 24 1.81 -65.18 33.90
C GLU A 24 1.68 -64.08 32.82
N MET A 25 0.45 -63.67 32.51
CA MET A 25 0.18 -62.62 31.52
C MET A 25 0.72 -61.26 31.96
N TYR A 26 0.63 -60.93 33.26
CA TYR A 26 1.22 -59.71 33.81
C TYR A 26 2.74 -59.65 33.55
N TYR A 27 3.48 -60.72 33.86
CA TYR A 27 4.93 -60.74 33.67
C TYR A 27 5.35 -60.69 32.20
N LYS A 28 4.55 -61.25 31.29
CA LYS A 28 4.78 -61.16 29.84
C LYS A 28 4.55 -59.75 29.29
N ARG A 29 3.53 -59.04 29.76
CA ARG A 29 3.14 -57.70 29.25
C ARG A 29 3.84 -56.53 29.92
N ARG A 30 4.39 -56.74 31.12
CA ARG A 30 5.08 -55.70 31.89
C ARG A 30 6.18 -54.96 31.10
N PRO A 31 7.04 -55.60 30.29
CA PRO A 31 8.04 -54.90 29.48
C PRO A 31 7.42 -53.97 28.42
N GLU A 32 6.32 -54.38 27.79
CA GLU A 32 5.62 -53.61 26.76
C GLU A 32 4.99 -52.35 27.35
N ILE A 33 4.38 -52.46 28.53
CA ILE A 33 3.81 -51.32 29.27
C ILE A 33 4.92 -50.34 29.66
N ILE A 34 6.06 -50.81 30.20
CA ILE A 34 7.19 -49.95 30.57
C ILE A 34 7.70 -49.18 29.34
N ASN A 35 7.90 -49.86 28.22
CA ASN A 35 8.39 -49.24 27.00
C ASN A 35 7.41 -48.18 26.47
N SER A 36 6.10 -48.46 26.47
CA SER A 36 5.08 -47.51 26.02
C SER A 36 5.02 -46.24 26.89
N VAL A 37 5.18 -46.38 28.21
CA VAL A 37 5.25 -45.25 29.16
C VAL A 37 6.51 -44.42 28.92
N GLU A 38 7.67 -45.06 28.78
CA GLU A 38 8.95 -44.37 28.54
C GLU A 38 8.96 -43.61 27.21
N GLU A 39 8.40 -44.21 26.16
CA GLU A 39 8.28 -43.58 24.85
C GLU A 39 7.33 -42.36 24.90
N SER A 40 6.20 -42.49 25.58
CA SER A 40 5.24 -41.40 25.76
C SER A 40 5.86 -40.24 26.56
N TYR A 41 6.58 -40.54 27.64
CA TYR A 41 7.30 -39.55 28.43
C TYR A 41 8.38 -38.84 27.61
N ARG A 42 9.17 -39.59 26.83
CA ARG A 42 10.21 -39.02 25.96
C ARG A 42 9.61 -38.10 24.88
N ALA A 43 8.49 -38.51 24.28
CA ALA A 43 7.79 -37.72 23.28
C ALA A 43 7.26 -36.41 23.86
N PHE A 44 6.62 -36.45 25.03
CA PHE A 44 6.15 -35.25 25.72
C PHE A 44 7.28 -34.30 26.11
N LYS A 45 8.37 -34.84 26.64
CA LYS A 45 9.54 -34.03 26.99
C LYS A 45 10.13 -33.34 25.77
N ALA A 46 10.29 -34.07 24.65
CA ALA A 46 10.77 -33.49 23.40
C ALA A 46 9.84 -32.39 22.86
N LEU A 47 8.52 -32.54 23.04
CA LEU A 47 7.55 -31.51 22.67
C LEU A 47 7.71 -30.26 23.53
N ALA A 48 7.78 -30.41 24.86
CA ALA A 48 7.99 -29.30 25.79
C ALA A 48 9.30 -28.55 25.51
N ASP A 49 10.40 -29.28 25.29
CA ASP A 49 11.71 -28.71 24.96
C ASP A 49 11.66 -27.88 23.66
N ARG A 50 10.89 -28.33 22.65
CA ARG A 50 10.66 -27.58 21.41
C ARG A 50 9.87 -26.30 21.65
N TYR A 51 8.80 -26.34 22.46
CA TYR A 51 8.02 -25.13 22.80
C TYR A 51 8.87 -24.09 23.53
N ASP A 52 9.71 -24.51 24.47
CA ASP A 52 10.63 -23.62 25.18
C ASP A 52 11.64 -22.96 24.22
N MET A 53 12.15 -23.72 23.25
CA MET A 53 13.06 -23.21 22.22
C MET A 53 12.36 -22.19 21.32
N LEU A 54 11.18 -22.53 20.77
CA LEU A 54 10.41 -21.61 19.92
C LEU A 54 10.03 -20.33 20.68
N SER A 55 9.64 -20.44 21.95
CA SER A 55 9.27 -19.29 22.78
C SER A 55 10.45 -18.34 23.00
N LYS A 56 11.66 -18.86 23.22
CA LYS A 56 12.89 -18.07 23.34
C LYS A 56 13.28 -17.41 22.02
N GLU A 57 13.17 -18.16 20.91
CA GLU A 57 13.47 -17.63 19.57
C GLU A 57 12.51 -16.49 19.20
N LEU A 58 11.21 -16.65 19.48
CA LEU A 58 10.20 -15.62 19.25
C LEU A 58 10.47 -14.35 20.07
N GLN A 59 10.76 -14.50 21.37
CA GLN A 59 11.12 -13.36 22.21
C GLN A 59 12.38 -12.64 21.71
N ASN A 60 13.37 -13.40 21.25
CA ASN A 60 14.60 -12.84 20.68
C ASN A 60 14.34 -12.09 19.36
N ALA A 61 13.50 -12.65 18.49
CA ALA A 61 13.07 -11.99 17.26
C ALA A 61 12.35 -10.67 17.55
N ASN A 62 11.39 -10.68 18.48
CA ASN A 62 10.66 -9.47 18.89
C ASN A 62 11.61 -8.41 19.48
N HIS A 63 12.57 -8.82 20.32
CA HIS A 63 13.57 -7.90 20.86
C HIS A 63 14.46 -7.31 19.75
N THR A 64 14.85 -8.12 18.77
CA THR A 64 15.67 -7.69 17.63
C THR A 64 14.90 -6.68 16.78
N ILE A 65 13.63 -6.95 16.45
CA ILE A 65 12.78 -6.04 15.68
C ILE A 65 12.61 -4.70 16.41
N ALA A 66 12.31 -4.74 17.71
CA ALA A 66 12.19 -3.53 18.53
C ALA A 66 13.48 -2.71 18.59
N THR A 67 14.64 -3.37 18.54
CA THR A 67 15.95 -2.70 18.57
C THR A 67 16.34 -2.09 17.23
N VAL A 68 16.05 -2.78 16.12
CA VAL A 68 16.43 -2.34 14.76
C VAL A 68 15.43 -1.33 14.20
N PHE A 69 14.16 -1.39 14.60
CA PHE A 69 13.08 -0.53 14.11
C PHE A 69 12.31 0.17 15.26
N PRO A 70 12.97 1.04 16.03
CA PRO A 70 12.35 1.69 17.19
C PRO A 70 11.14 2.59 16.85
N GLU A 71 11.00 3.00 15.58
CA GLU A 71 9.93 3.89 15.11
C GLU A 71 8.66 3.13 14.65
N GLN A 72 8.76 1.80 14.42
CA GLN A 72 7.63 0.93 14.02
C GLN A 72 7.07 0.11 15.18
N VAL A 73 7.75 0.07 16.35
CA VAL A 73 7.40 -0.80 17.49
C VAL A 73 7.01 0.03 18.72
N GLN A 74 6.25 1.11 18.52
CA GLN A 74 5.37 1.61 19.58
C GLN A 74 4.03 0.89 19.45
N PHE A 75 3.98 -0.37 19.87
CA PHE A 75 2.70 -0.95 20.23
C PHE A 75 2.23 -0.21 21.47
N ALA A 76 1.18 0.59 21.33
CA ALA A 76 0.34 0.99 22.44
C ALA A 76 -0.30 -0.29 23.00
N MET A 77 0.45 -1.02 23.83
CA MET A 77 -0.14 -1.94 24.77
C MET A 77 -0.64 -1.05 25.91
N ASP A 78 -1.92 -0.70 25.85
CA ASP A 78 -2.68 -0.39 27.06
C ASP A 78 -2.62 -1.66 27.93
N GLU A 79 -1.64 -1.71 28.83
CA GLU A 79 -1.60 -2.70 29.91
C GLU A 79 -2.67 -2.31 30.93
N ASP A 80 -3.92 -2.64 30.64
CA ASP A 80 -4.99 -2.68 31.64
C ASP A 80 -6.00 -3.78 31.27
N GLU A 81 -5.56 -5.04 31.24
CA GLU A 81 -6.50 -6.15 31.47
C GLU A 81 -5.89 -7.23 32.38
N TYR A 82 -6.66 -7.48 33.44
CA TYR A 82 -6.26 -8.04 34.72
C TYR A 82 -6.16 -9.57 34.66
N CYS A 83 -4.95 -10.13 34.78
CA CYS A 83 -4.77 -11.54 35.12
C CYS A 83 -3.57 -11.72 36.07
N PRO A 84 -3.80 -12.01 37.37
CA PRO A 84 -2.72 -12.18 38.33
C PRO A 84 -2.10 -13.57 38.19
N THR A 85 -0.93 -13.67 37.55
CA THR A 85 -0.09 -14.88 37.61
C THR A 85 1.01 -14.73 38.66
N PRO A 86 1.38 -15.81 39.39
CA PRO A 86 2.21 -15.71 40.58
C PRO A 86 3.69 -15.57 40.21
N LYS A 87 4.31 -14.46 40.64
CA LYS A 87 5.78 -14.28 40.57
C LYS A 87 6.47 -15.25 41.54
N MET A 88 7.34 -16.11 41.03
CA MET A 88 8.29 -16.90 41.83
C MET A 88 9.70 -16.30 41.81
N PRO A 89 10.51 -16.56 42.85
CA PRO A 89 11.39 -15.56 43.45
C PRO A 89 12.79 -15.50 42.84
N LYS A 90 13.40 -14.32 42.95
CA LYS A 90 14.83 -14.10 42.73
C LYS A 90 15.62 -14.96 43.71
N SER A 91 16.24 -16.03 43.23
CA SER A 91 17.14 -16.86 44.04
C SER A 91 18.50 -16.18 44.19
N SER A 92 18.71 -15.71 45.41
CA SER A 92 19.89 -15.94 46.26
C SER A 92 21.29 -15.61 45.71
N GLN A 93 21.78 -14.51 46.25
CA GLN A 93 23.19 -14.15 46.40
C GLN A 93 23.97 -15.24 47.16
N ILE A 94 25.20 -15.53 46.73
CA ILE A 94 26.27 -16.11 47.56
C ILE A 94 27.54 -15.24 47.37
N PRO A 95 28.37 -15.01 48.40
CA PRO A 95 29.29 -13.88 48.48
C PRO A 95 30.72 -14.14 47.94
N LEU A 96 31.22 -13.10 47.26
CA LEU A 96 32.57 -12.51 47.23
C LEU A 96 33.84 -13.40 47.40
N GLY A 97 34.69 -13.36 46.37
CA GLY A 97 36.13 -13.66 46.42
C GLY A 97 36.92 -13.00 45.27
N ASN A 98 37.33 -11.74 45.48
CA ASN A 98 38.50 -10.96 44.98
C ASN A 98 39.19 -11.40 43.64
N THR A 99 39.30 -10.57 42.59
CA THR A 99 40.22 -9.40 42.34
C THR A 99 39.99 -8.86 40.88
N PRO A 100 40.61 -7.78 40.33
CA PRO A 100 39.86 -6.60 39.86
C PRO A 100 40.04 -6.22 38.35
N ASN A 101 39.34 -5.15 37.94
CA ASN A 101 39.56 -4.28 36.76
C ASN A 101 39.12 -4.71 35.36
N VAL A 102 37.90 -4.30 34.96
CA VAL A 102 37.62 -3.77 33.61
C VAL A 102 36.61 -2.58 33.72
N PRO A 103 36.77 -1.45 32.99
CA PRO A 103 36.00 -0.22 33.23
C PRO A 103 34.56 -0.22 32.68
N LYS A 104 33.67 0.45 33.40
CA LYS A 104 32.26 0.73 33.04
C LYS A 104 32.13 1.62 31.81
N VAL A 105 31.34 1.17 30.83
CA VAL A 105 30.78 1.98 29.74
C VAL A 105 29.73 2.95 30.31
N PRO A 106 29.78 4.26 30.02
CA PRO A 106 28.77 5.22 30.47
C PRO A 106 27.43 5.04 29.73
N LYS A 107 26.33 5.08 30.49
CA LYS A 107 24.96 5.23 29.98
C LYS A 107 24.84 6.57 29.23
N ALA A 108 24.35 6.53 28.00
CA ALA A 108 23.99 7.71 27.24
C ALA A 108 22.68 8.32 27.79
N PRO A 109 22.61 9.64 28.00
CA PRO A 109 21.37 10.33 28.34
C PRO A 109 20.41 10.39 27.15
N MET A 110 19.15 10.00 27.37
CA MET A 110 18.04 10.36 26.49
C MET A 110 17.68 11.81 26.80
N GLU A 111 17.72 12.72 25.82
CA GLU A 111 16.97 13.99 25.88
C GLU A 111 16.97 14.76 24.53
N ASN A 112 15.77 15.18 24.15
CA ASN A 112 15.36 16.33 23.32
C ASN A 112 15.11 16.18 21.81
N LEU A 113 13.93 15.64 21.49
CA LEU A 113 13.18 15.80 20.23
C LEU A 113 12.53 17.20 20.12
N LYS A 114 13.32 18.27 20.16
CA LYS A 114 12.83 19.67 20.02
C LYS A 114 13.56 20.51 18.97
N GLY A 115 14.27 19.86 18.04
CA GLY A 115 15.14 20.53 17.07
C GLY A 115 14.59 20.78 15.67
N LEU A 116 13.49 20.14 15.25
CA LEU A 116 13.16 20.07 13.82
C LEU A 116 12.26 21.20 13.27
N LEU A 117 11.70 22.07 14.12
CA LEU A 117 10.72 23.08 13.68
C LEU A 117 11.19 24.54 13.79
N SER A 118 12.48 24.81 14.04
CA SER A 118 12.98 26.19 14.18
C SER A 118 14.29 26.48 13.46
N THR A 119 14.31 26.32 12.14
CA THR A 119 15.37 26.89 11.29
C THR A 119 14.83 27.36 9.94
N ALA A 120 13.96 28.36 9.95
CA ALA A 120 13.64 29.13 8.74
C ALA A 120 13.34 30.60 9.08
N THR A 121 14.28 31.28 9.74
CA THR A 121 14.46 32.74 9.64
C THR A 121 15.64 33.17 10.50
N LYS A 122 16.80 33.44 9.86
CA LYS A 122 17.76 34.44 10.32
C LYS A 122 18.73 34.78 9.18
N PRO A 123 18.87 36.07 8.83
CA PRO A 123 19.67 36.50 7.70
C PRO A 123 21.18 36.43 7.99
N PHE A 124 21.91 36.29 6.89
CA PHE A 124 23.35 36.31 6.72
C PHE A 124 24.07 37.33 7.64
N GLN A 125 25.02 36.86 8.45
CA GLN A 125 26.04 37.73 9.05
C GLN A 125 27.45 37.21 8.74
N VAL A 126 28.19 38.07 8.03
CA VAL A 126 29.62 37.95 7.75
C VAL A 126 30.39 38.23 9.03
N LYS A 127 31.12 37.22 9.56
CA LYS A 127 32.15 37.44 10.60
C LYS A 127 33.54 37.08 10.07
N LYS A 128 34.35 38.11 9.83
CA LYS A 128 35.81 38.02 9.71
C LYS A 128 36.38 37.52 11.04
N SER A 129 37.22 36.50 11.01
CA SER A 129 38.33 36.39 11.95
C SER A 129 39.50 35.63 11.31
N SER A 130 40.67 36.22 11.49
CA SER A 130 41.97 35.83 10.98
C SER A 130 42.64 34.80 11.88
N LYS A 131 43.18 33.72 11.30
CA LYS A 131 44.61 33.31 11.34
C LYS A 131 44.74 31.80 11.15
N GLY A 132 45.37 31.45 10.02
CA GLY A 132 46.48 30.50 9.94
C GLY A 132 46.25 29.08 10.46
N GLN A 133 45.85 28.18 9.57
CA GLN A 133 46.43 26.84 9.51
C GLN A 133 46.31 26.29 8.08
N LYS A 134 47.45 25.95 7.48
CA LYS A 134 47.56 25.35 6.15
C LYS A 134 46.91 23.95 6.17
N LYS A 135 45.63 23.86 5.83
CA LYS A 135 44.99 22.60 5.44
C LYS A 135 45.11 22.44 3.93
N LYS A 136 45.69 21.32 3.51
CA LYS A 136 45.74 20.84 2.12
C LYS A 136 44.37 21.07 1.47
N LYS A 137 44.34 21.85 0.38
CA LYS A 137 43.15 21.97 -0.47
C LYS A 137 42.86 20.56 -0.98
N LYS A 138 41.89 19.86 -0.39
CA LYS A 138 41.14 18.85 -1.14
C LYS A 138 40.60 19.63 -2.32
N ALA A 139 41.03 19.27 -3.53
CA ALA A 139 40.48 19.81 -4.76
C ALA A 139 38.98 19.50 -4.71
N GLY A 140 38.19 20.47 -4.25
CA GLY A 140 36.75 20.39 -4.33
C GLY A 140 36.44 20.22 -5.79
N ILE A 141 35.72 19.15 -6.11
CA ILE A 141 35.08 18.97 -7.41
C ILE A 141 34.17 20.18 -7.54
N LYS A 142 34.65 21.26 -8.16
CA LYS A 142 33.83 22.41 -8.49
C LYS A 142 32.93 21.89 -9.59
N SER A 143 31.62 21.92 -9.39
CA SER A 143 30.60 21.38 -10.28
C SER A 143 30.62 21.97 -11.71
N GLY A 144 31.58 22.84 -12.05
CA GLY A 144 31.69 23.50 -13.34
C GLY A 144 30.63 24.57 -13.59
N MET A 145 29.60 24.63 -12.75
CA MET A 145 28.44 25.51 -12.87
C MET A 145 28.71 26.87 -12.23
N SER A 146 28.14 27.92 -12.81
CA SER A 146 28.12 29.25 -12.20
C SER A 146 27.25 29.27 -10.94
N ARG A 147 27.45 30.27 -10.07
CA ARG A 147 26.73 30.36 -8.80
C ARG A 147 25.23 30.57 -9.00
N GLU A 148 24.85 31.37 -9.98
CA GLU A 148 23.47 31.62 -10.35
C GLU A 148 22.80 30.36 -10.94
N GLU A 149 23.48 29.61 -11.82
CA GLU A 149 22.97 28.32 -12.32
C GLU A 149 22.76 27.32 -11.17
N ALA A 150 23.68 27.28 -10.21
CA ALA A 150 23.55 26.41 -9.04
C ALA A 150 22.33 26.78 -8.18
N LEU A 151 22.00 28.07 -8.04
CA LEU A 151 20.81 28.49 -7.27
C LEU A 151 19.51 28.06 -7.94
N VAL A 152 19.42 28.19 -9.27
CA VAL A 152 18.24 27.77 -10.04
C VAL A 152 18.06 26.25 -9.96
N GLU A 153 19.13 25.47 -10.11
CA GLU A 153 19.04 24.01 -10.03
C GLU A 153 18.70 23.55 -8.61
N ILE A 154 19.23 24.22 -7.56
CA ILE A 154 18.85 23.94 -6.17
C ILE A 154 17.36 24.21 -5.95
N GLU A 155 16.84 25.35 -6.44
CA GLU A 155 15.43 25.68 -6.30
C GLU A 155 14.54 24.63 -7.00
N LYS A 156 14.91 24.24 -8.22
CA LYS A 156 14.23 23.18 -8.99
C LYS A 156 14.24 21.85 -8.23
N LEU A 157 15.41 21.40 -7.76
CA LEU A 157 15.55 20.16 -7.00
C LEU A 157 14.76 20.18 -5.69
N HIS A 158 14.68 21.33 -5.00
CA HIS A 158 13.85 21.46 -3.81
C HIS A 158 12.36 21.33 -4.12
N LYS A 159 11.89 21.96 -5.21
CA LYS A 159 10.50 21.82 -5.67
C LYS A 159 10.19 20.36 -6.01
N GLU A 160 11.07 19.70 -6.75
CA GLU A 160 10.93 18.29 -7.13
C GLU A 160 10.99 17.34 -5.92
N THR A 161 11.84 17.65 -4.94
CA THR A 161 11.88 16.89 -3.68
C THR A 161 10.54 16.99 -2.94
N LEU A 162 9.96 18.19 -2.88
CA LEU A 162 8.69 18.42 -2.21
C LEU A 162 7.52 17.74 -2.94
N THR A 163 7.49 17.77 -4.27
CA THR A 163 6.48 17.04 -5.04
C THR A 163 6.61 15.54 -4.83
N LEU A 164 7.83 14.99 -4.87
CA LEU A 164 8.08 13.57 -4.62
C LEU A 164 7.70 13.14 -3.20
N GLN A 165 7.98 13.97 -2.19
CA GLN A 165 7.54 13.72 -0.81
C GLN A 165 6.01 13.66 -0.71
N THR A 166 5.31 14.53 -1.42
CA THR A 166 3.84 14.56 -1.41
C THR A 166 3.26 13.32 -2.07
N VAL A 167 3.79 12.92 -3.23
CA VAL A 167 3.39 11.68 -3.92
C VAL A 167 3.69 10.45 -3.07
N LYS A 168 4.84 10.42 -2.38
CA LYS A 168 5.19 9.34 -1.44
C LYS A 168 4.12 9.16 -0.36
N GLU A 169 3.67 10.24 0.27
CA GLU A 169 2.63 10.15 1.32
C GLU A 169 1.27 9.72 0.73
N PHE A 170 0.93 10.16 -0.48
CA PHE A 170 -0.29 9.69 -1.17
C PHE A 170 -0.25 8.18 -1.42
N VAL A 171 0.87 7.66 -1.94
CA VAL A 171 1.06 6.23 -2.17
C VAL A 171 1.05 5.44 -0.86
N LYS A 172 1.64 5.98 0.21
CA LYS A 172 1.58 5.36 1.53
C LYS A 172 0.14 5.25 2.04
N SER A 173 -0.62 6.34 1.97
CA SER A 173 -2.02 6.36 2.43
C SER A 173 -2.91 5.41 1.62
N SER A 174 -2.72 5.31 0.30
CA SER A 174 -3.48 4.37 -0.53
C SER A 174 -3.17 2.91 -0.20
N TYR A 175 -1.90 2.59 0.11
CA TYR A 175 -1.50 1.26 0.57
C TYR A 175 -2.11 0.91 1.93
N GLU A 176 -2.06 1.83 2.90
CA GLU A 176 -2.66 1.65 4.23
C GLU A 176 -4.18 1.44 4.12
N SER A 177 -4.86 2.20 3.27
CA SER A 177 -6.29 2.02 2.99
C SER A 177 -6.58 0.66 2.36
N GLY A 178 -5.77 0.22 1.41
CA GLY A 178 -5.89 -1.11 0.79
C GLY A 178 -5.69 -2.24 1.79
N LEU A 179 -4.71 -2.11 2.70
CA LEU A 179 -4.46 -3.07 3.76
C LEU A 179 -5.64 -3.17 4.73
N ALA A 180 -6.26 -2.04 5.09
CA ALA A 180 -7.45 -2.03 5.92
C ALA A 180 -8.62 -2.79 5.28
N LYS A 181 -8.86 -2.58 3.98
CA LYS A 181 -9.90 -3.31 3.22
C LYS A 181 -9.61 -4.81 3.15
N TYR A 182 -8.36 -5.20 2.96
CA TYR A 182 -7.95 -6.60 2.98
C TYR A 182 -8.28 -7.26 4.32
N TRP A 183 -7.93 -6.62 5.44
CA TRP A 183 -8.25 -7.13 6.77
C TRP A 183 -9.75 -7.21 7.05
N GLU A 184 -10.53 -6.25 6.56
CA GLU A 184 -11.99 -6.30 6.67
C GLU A 184 -12.57 -7.54 5.98
N ILE A 185 -12.10 -7.85 4.77
CA ILE A 185 -12.51 -9.05 4.02
C ILE A 185 -12.07 -10.33 4.75
N GLU A 186 -10.83 -10.38 5.22
CA GLU A 186 -10.29 -11.53 5.97
C GLU A 186 -11.14 -11.81 7.23
N ASN A 187 -11.50 -10.76 7.97
CA ASN A 187 -12.35 -10.89 9.16
C ASN A 187 -13.75 -11.43 8.83
N GLN A 188 -14.36 -10.96 7.73
CA GLN A 188 -15.64 -11.48 7.27
C GLN A 188 -15.54 -12.96 6.87
N ILE A 189 -14.46 -13.37 6.18
CA ILE A 189 -14.21 -14.76 5.82
C ILE A 189 -14.10 -15.63 7.08
N MET A 190 -13.30 -15.20 8.06
CA MET A 190 -13.14 -15.93 9.32
C MET A 190 -14.47 -16.07 10.07
N GLU A 191 -15.27 -15.01 10.17
CA GLU A 191 -16.58 -15.04 10.84
C GLU A 191 -17.53 -16.03 10.16
N MET A 192 -17.58 -16.03 8.83
CA MET A 192 -18.39 -16.97 8.06
C MET A 192 -17.91 -18.41 8.24
N GLN A 193 -16.59 -18.65 8.18
CA GLN A 193 -16.01 -19.98 8.38
C GLN A 193 -16.25 -20.53 9.78
N ASP A 194 -16.05 -19.70 10.81
CA ASP A 194 -16.32 -20.04 12.21
C ASP A 194 -17.81 -20.37 12.43
N LYS A 195 -18.71 -19.63 11.78
CA LYS A 195 -20.15 -19.96 11.77
C LYS A 195 -20.41 -21.30 11.08
N VAL A 196 -19.76 -21.59 9.96
CA VAL A 196 -19.87 -22.89 9.28
C VAL A 196 -19.39 -24.01 10.21
N CYS A 197 -18.21 -23.91 10.81
CA CYS A 197 -17.69 -24.91 11.74
C CYS A 197 -18.66 -25.18 12.90
N ARG A 198 -19.17 -24.13 13.55
CA ARG A 198 -20.17 -24.30 14.62
C ARG A 198 -21.42 -25.07 14.16
N MET A 199 -21.93 -24.77 12.97
CA MET A 199 -23.11 -25.47 12.43
C MET A 199 -22.78 -26.91 12.08
N GLN A 200 -21.61 -27.17 11.49
CA GLN A 200 -21.17 -28.52 11.16
C GLN A 200 -21.03 -29.39 12.43
N ASP A 201 -20.44 -28.84 13.49
CA ASP A 201 -20.30 -29.49 14.78
C ASP A 201 -21.65 -29.73 15.48
N GLU A 202 -22.57 -28.77 15.43
CA GLU A 202 -23.90 -28.87 16.06
C GLU A 202 -24.77 -29.96 15.41
N PHE A 203 -24.69 -30.09 14.08
CA PHE A 203 -25.52 -31.03 13.33
C PHE A 203 -24.80 -32.34 12.95
N ASP A 204 -23.51 -32.48 13.26
CA ASP A 204 -22.67 -33.61 12.84
C ASP A 204 -22.72 -33.83 11.31
N VAL A 205 -22.68 -32.72 10.56
CA VAL A 205 -22.72 -32.72 9.09
C VAL A 205 -21.47 -32.04 8.55
N GLU A 206 -20.73 -32.74 7.69
CA GLU A 206 -19.61 -32.18 6.95
C GLU A 206 -20.06 -31.82 5.54
N ILE A 207 -20.14 -30.52 5.25
CA ILE A 207 -20.44 -30.00 3.91
C ILE A 207 -19.19 -29.31 3.38
N VAL A 208 -18.61 -29.88 2.32
CA VAL A 208 -17.45 -29.32 1.64
C VAL A 208 -17.90 -28.85 0.25
N ILE A 209 -17.42 -27.70 -0.18
CA ILE A 209 -17.66 -27.19 -1.53
C ILE A 209 -16.79 -28.00 -2.49
N GLU A 210 -17.40 -28.57 -3.53
CA GLU A 210 -16.66 -29.31 -4.54
C GLU A 210 -15.78 -28.38 -5.39
N ASP A 211 -14.60 -28.84 -5.83
CA ASP A 211 -13.66 -28.04 -6.63
C ASP A 211 -14.27 -27.43 -7.90
N ASN A 212 -15.25 -28.10 -8.49
CA ASN A 212 -15.97 -27.60 -9.67
C ASN A 212 -16.86 -26.41 -9.31
N GLU A 213 -17.60 -26.51 -8.20
CA GLU A 213 -18.45 -25.46 -7.69
C GLU A 213 -17.61 -24.27 -7.22
N ALA A 214 -16.53 -24.52 -6.47
CA ALA A 214 -15.60 -23.48 -6.04
C ALA A 214 -15.02 -22.69 -7.22
N ARG A 215 -14.60 -23.37 -8.29
CA ARG A 215 -14.10 -22.70 -9.52
C ARG A 215 -15.18 -21.86 -10.20
N THR A 216 -16.41 -22.36 -10.30
CA THR A 216 -17.53 -21.61 -10.87
C THR A 216 -17.82 -20.34 -10.06
N LEU A 217 -17.86 -20.43 -8.72
CA LEU A 217 -18.09 -19.28 -7.85
C LEU A 217 -16.97 -18.23 -7.96
N MET A 218 -15.70 -18.66 -8.01
CA MET A 218 -14.58 -17.74 -8.23
C MET A 218 -14.67 -17.03 -9.58
N ALA A 219 -15.02 -17.76 -10.64
CA ALA A 219 -15.19 -17.19 -11.98
C ALA A 219 -16.36 -16.19 -12.02
N GLU A 220 -17.50 -16.54 -11.43
CA GLU A 220 -18.67 -15.67 -11.34
C GLU A 220 -18.36 -14.38 -10.56
N ALA A 221 -17.68 -14.48 -9.41
CA ALA A 221 -17.27 -13.32 -8.62
C ALA A 221 -16.31 -12.41 -9.39
N ALA A 222 -15.34 -12.98 -10.12
CA ALA A 222 -14.42 -12.21 -10.96
C ALA A 222 -15.15 -11.52 -12.12
N LEU A 223 -16.05 -12.23 -12.82
CA LEU A 223 -16.85 -11.66 -13.91
C LEU A 223 -17.76 -10.54 -13.41
N LYS A 224 -18.40 -10.72 -12.25
CA LYS A 224 -19.24 -9.69 -11.63
C LYS A 224 -18.42 -8.45 -11.28
N SER A 225 -17.22 -8.63 -10.71
CA SER A 225 -16.31 -7.50 -10.42
C SER A 225 -15.91 -6.77 -11.71
N CYS A 226 -15.59 -7.49 -12.79
CA CYS A 226 -15.29 -6.88 -14.09
C CYS A 226 -16.50 -6.09 -14.62
N GLN A 227 -17.70 -6.67 -14.54
CA GLN A 227 -18.93 -6.01 -14.96
C GLN A 227 -19.19 -4.73 -14.17
N GLU A 228 -19.04 -4.75 -12.85
CA GLU A 228 -19.16 -3.55 -12.01
C GLU A 228 -18.14 -2.48 -12.44
N THR A 229 -16.87 -2.84 -12.63
CA THR A 229 -15.86 -1.88 -13.11
C THR A 229 -16.18 -1.31 -14.48
N LEU A 230 -16.69 -2.12 -15.42
CA LEU A 230 -17.13 -1.67 -16.73
C LEU A 230 -18.26 -0.65 -16.62
N THR A 231 -19.29 -0.93 -15.81
CA THR A 231 -20.39 0.02 -15.61
C THR A 231 -19.91 1.36 -15.04
N THR A 232 -18.96 1.34 -14.10
CA THR A 232 -18.39 2.60 -13.57
C THR A 232 -17.54 3.36 -14.58
N LEU A 233 -16.88 2.65 -15.51
CA LEU A 233 -16.11 3.27 -16.58
C LEU A 233 -17.03 3.86 -17.65
N GLU A 234 -18.08 3.15 -18.02
CA GLU A 234 -19.13 3.63 -18.93
C GLU A 234 -19.81 4.89 -18.37
N GLU A 235 -20.16 4.89 -17.08
CA GLU A 235 -20.73 6.06 -16.40
C GLU A 235 -19.78 7.27 -16.45
N LYS A 236 -18.48 7.06 -16.16
CA LYS A 236 -17.47 8.13 -16.24
C LYS A 236 -17.26 8.62 -17.67
N GLN A 237 -17.30 7.73 -18.65
CA GLN A 237 -17.18 8.09 -20.06
C GLN A 237 -18.37 8.95 -20.47
N GLU A 238 -19.59 8.54 -20.15
CA GLU A 238 -20.80 9.29 -20.43
C GLU A 238 -20.80 10.66 -19.74
N GLN A 239 -20.35 10.72 -18.49
CA GLN A 239 -20.21 12.00 -17.78
C GLN A 239 -19.20 12.91 -18.48
N SER A 240 -18.03 12.38 -18.87
CA SER A 240 -17.00 13.16 -19.56
C SER A 240 -17.46 13.65 -20.93
N THR A 241 -18.22 12.86 -21.69
CA THR A 241 -18.75 13.29 -22.99
C THR A 241 -19.83 14.35 -22.79
N ARG A 242 -20.73 14.18 -21.82
CA ARG A 242 -21.71 15.22 -21.45
C ARG A 242 -21.03 16.54 -21.07
N ASP A 243 -20.01 16.50 -20.22
CA ASP A 243 -19.26 17.69 -19.81
C ASP A 243 -18.56 18.35 -21.03
N ALA A 244 -17.96 17.55 -21.92
CA ALA A 244 -17.32 18.06 -23.13
C ALA A 244 -18.33 18.73 -24.11
N GLU A 245 -19.51 18.14 -24.28
CA GLU A 245 -20.58 18.74 -25.08
C GLU A 245 -21.09 20.06 -24.49
N GLU A 246 -21.24 20.14 -23.16
CA GLU A 246 -21.64 21.36 -22.48
C GLU A 246 -20.60 22.48 -22.65
N GLU A 247 -19.31 22.16 -22.48
CA GLU A 247 -18.22 23.10 -22.74
C GLU A 247 -18.16 23.50 -24.23
N PHE A 248 -18.39 22.57 -25.15
CA PHE A 248 -18.48 22.89 -26.58
C PHE A 248 -19.63 23.86 -26.89
N LYS A 249 -20.83 23.63 -26.32
CA LYS A 249 -21.97 24.55 -26.45
C LYS A 249 -21.65 25.93 -25.88
N LYS A 250 -20.92 26.01 -24.75
CA LYS A 250 -20.43 27.30 -24.20
C LYS A 250 -19.48 27.98 -25.17
N ILE A 251 -18.52 27.26 -25.74
CA ILE A 251 -17.59 27.80 -26.75
C ILE A 251 -18.35 28.30 -27.99
N GLU A 252 -19.33 27.54 -28.46
CA GLU A 252 -20.15 27.92 -29.62
C GLU A 252 -20.93 29.22 -29.36
N SER A 253 -21.58 29.33 -28.20
CA SER A 253 -22.29 30.56 -27.81
C SER A 253 -21.35 31.77 -27.72
N ALA A 254 -20.13 31.59 -27.19
CA ALA A 254 -19.11 32.63 -27.14
C ALA A 254 -18.64 33.03 -28.55
N ARG A 255 -18.48 32.05 -29.46
CA ARG A 255 -18.16 32.30 -30.87
C ARG A 255 -19.25 33.10 -31.57
N GLU A 256 -20.53 32.79 -31.33
CA GLU A 256 -21.66 33.55 -31.90
C GLU A 256 -21.73 34.99 -31.37
N LEU A 257 -21.46 35.19 -30.08
CA LEU A 257 -21.40 36.50 -29.46
C LEU A 257 -20.27 37.34 -30.07
N LEU A 258 -19.08 36.74 -30.24
CA LEU A 258 -17.93 37.39 -30.87
C LEU A 258 -18.21 37.74 -32.34
N LYS A 259 -18.84 36.84 -33.11
CA LYS A 259 -19.32 37.12 -34.47
C LYS A 259 -20.33 38.28 -34.50
N SER A 260 -21.20 38.40 -33.50
CA SER A 260 -22.19 39.48 -33.41
C SER A 260 -21.55 40.82 -33.07
N LEU A 261 -20.64 40.85 -32.09
CA LEU A 261 -19.85 42.03 -31.74
C LEU A 261 -19.01 42.52 -32.93
N ARG A 262 -18.38 41.60 -33.68
CA ARG A 262 -17.65 41.92 -34.91
C ARG A 262 -18.53 42.63 -35.93
N ARG A 263 -19.77 42.16 -36.14
CA ARG A 263 -20.73 42.80 -37.04
C ARG A 263 -21.13 44.19 -36.55
N GLU A 264 -21.17 44.41 -35.24
CA GLU A 264 -21.49 45.72 -34.64
C GLU A 264 -20.34 46.73 -34.82
N CYS A 265 -19.10 46.37 -34.49
CA CYS A 265 -17.93 47.22 -34.75
C CYS A 265 -17.84 47.65 -36.22
N ILE A 266 -18.05 46.73 -37.17
CA ILE A 266 -18.00 47.04 -38.61
C ILE A 266 -19.09 48.04 -39.00
N ARG A 267 -20.28 47.99 -38.39
CA ARG A 267 -21.36 48.95 -38.65
C ARG A 267 -21.03 50.34 -38.10
N GLU A 268 -20.49 50.42 -36.89
CA GLU A 268 -20.07 51.69 -36.26
C GLU A 268 -18.96 52.38 -37.07
N GLU A 269 -17.96 51.65 -37.56
CA GLU A 269 -16.91 52.21 -38.44
C GLU A 269 -17.46 52.77 -39.77
N THR A 270 -18.55 52.20 -40.29
CA THR A 270 -19.16 52.62 -41.57
C THR A 270 -20.05 53.86 -41.40
N ASP A 271 -20.68 54.04 -40.23
CA ASP A 271 -21.48 55.22 -39.91
C ASP A 271 -20.60 56.43 -39.55
N GLU A 272 -19.44 56.24 -38.90
CA GLU A 272 -18.47 57.32 -38.65
C GLU A 272 -17.80 57.84 -39.94
N GLN A 273 -17.56 56.96 -40.94
CA GLN A 273 -17.04 57.36 -42.26
C GLN A 273 -18.03 58.13 -43.14
N LYS A 274 -19.33 58.13 -42.81
CA LYS A 274 -20.32 59.00 -43.49
C LYS A 274 -20.39 60.41 -42.93
N MET A 275 -19.73 60.70 -41.80
CA MET A 275 -19.82 62.02 -41.14
C MET A 275 -18.52 62.84 -41.12
N SER A 276 -17.38 62.34 -41.61
CA SER A 276 -16.13 63.11 -41.66
C SER A 276 -15.46 63.13 -43.04
N LYS A 277 -15.77 64.17 -43.82
CA LYS A 277 -14.82 64.72 -44.80
C LYS A 277 -14.02 65.80 -44.08
N ASP A 278 -12.94 65.42 -43.41
CA ASP A 278 -11.64 66.08 -43.50
C ASP A 278 -10.65 65.46 -42.52
N ASP A 279 -9.40 65.45 -42.99
CA ASP A 279 -8.14 65.14 -42.32
C ASP A 279 -7.66 63.69 -42.12
N LYS A 280 -6.38 63.56 -42.52
CA LYS A 280 -5.54 62.36 -42.59
C LYS A 280 -5.12 61.90 -41.19
N ALA A 281 -5.51 60.70 -40.81
CA ALA A 281 -4.74 59.81 -39.94
C ALA A 281 -5.22 58.36 -40.15
N ALA A 282 -4.89 57.79 -41.31
CA ALA A 282 -5.09 56.36 -41.58
C ALA A 282 -3.93 55.58 -40.97
N GLY A 283 -4.18 54.82 -39.91
CA GLY A 283 -3.14 53.98 -39.31
C GLY A 283 -3.63 52.83 -38.43
N GLU A 284 -4.56 53.08 -37.51
CA GLU A 284 -4.68 52.17 -36.35
C GLU A 284 -5.91 51.24 -36.37
N SER A 285 -7.04 51.63 -36.99
CA SER A 285 -8.28 50.80 -36.92
C SER A 285 -8.25 49.52 -37.79
N LYS A 286 -7.54 49.52 -38.93
CA LYS A 286 -7.49 48.37 -39.84
C LYS A 286 -6.70 47.17 -39.30
N CYS A 287 -5.77 47.38 -38.37
CA CYS A 287 -4.95 46.31 -37.80
C CYS A 287 -5.78 45.45 -36.83
N ALA A 288 -6.56 46.08 -35.95
CA ALA A 288 -7.40 45.39 -34.97
C ALA A 288 -8.50 44.52 -35.63
N LEU A 289 -9.11 44.97 -36.72
CA LEU A 289 -10.09 44.17 -37.48
C LEU A 289 -9.47 42.98 -38.22
N LYS A 290 -8.21 43.10 -38.65
CA LYS A 290 -7.44 42.03 -39.29
C LYS A 290 -7.08 40.97 -38.24
N ASP A 291 -6.61 41.38 -37.07
CA ASP A 291 -6.24 40.51 -35.95
C ASP A 291 -7.46 39.71 -35.42
N VAL A 292 -8.64 40.33 -35.35
CA VAL A 292 -9.89 39.63 -34.99
C VAL A 292 -10.38 38.71 -36.11
N SER A 293 -10.10 39.03 -37.37
CA SER A 293 -10.42 38.12 -38.50
C SER A 293 -9.57 36.86 -38.47
N ASP A 294 -8.27 37.03 -38.25
CA ASP A 294 -7.30 35.94 -38.22
C ASP A 294 -7.53 35.07 -36.97
N LEU A 295 -7.94 35.65 -35.83
CA LEU A 295 -8.33 34.90 -34.62
C LEU A 295 -9.63 34.09 -34.80
N VAL A 296 -10.58 34.61 -35.57
CA VAL A 296 -11.84 33.89 -35.89
C VAL A 296 -11.59 32.77 -36.90
N GLU A 297 -10.76 32.98 -37.92
CA GLU A 297 -10.35 31.93 -38.88
C GLU A 297 -9.56 30.80 -38.21
N LEU A 298 -8.60 31.14 -37.32
CA LEU A 298 -7.83 30.15 -36.56
C LEU A 298 -8.72 29.31 -35.64
N SER A 299 -9.81 29.88 -35.14
CA SER A 299 -10.78 29.16 -34.29
C SER A 299 -11.73 28.25 -35.06
N THR A 300 -11.91 28.47 -36.37
CA THR A 300 -12.73 27.60 -37.25
C THR A 300 -11.97 26.40 -37.81
N GLU A 301 -10.64 26.35 -37.68
CA GLU A 301 -9.76 25.33 -38.24
C GLU A 301 -9.47 24.16 -37.27
N ILE A 302 -10.10 24.15 -36.09
CA ILE A 302 -10.10 22.98 -35.21
C ILE A 302 -11.11 21.98 -35.79
N ASP A 303 -10.61 21.09 -36.65
CA ASP A 303 -11.36 19.99 -37.26
C ASP A 303 -12.14 19.18 -36.20
N PRO A 304 -13.41 18.79 -36.46
CA PRO A 304 -14.04 17.74 -35.67
C PRO A 304 -13.25 16.45 -35.89
N LEU A 305 -12.62 15.94 -34.83
CA LEU A 305 -12.00 14.62 -34.86
C LEU A 305 -13.04 13.58 -35.30
N ASP A 306 -12.70 12.89 -36.39
CA ASP A 306 -13.47 11.88 -37.09
C ASP A 306 -14.08 10.84 -36.13
N GLU A 307 -15.41 10.85 -36.01
CA GLU A 307 -16.22 9.85 -35.29
C GLU A 307 -15.98 8.41 -35.81
N ASN A 308 -15.31 8.22 -36.95
CA ASN A 308 -15.05 6.90 -37.54
C ASN A 308 -13.77 6.21 -37.07
N SER A 309 -13.00 6.77 -36.13
CA SER A 309 -11.80 6.11 -35.58
C SER A 309 -12.12 5.03 -34.54
N ILE A 310 -13.37 4.90 -34.10
CA ILE A 310 -13.82 3.79 -33.25
C ILE A 310 -14.33 2.68 -34.18
N THR A 311 -13.42 1.80 -34.59
CA THR A 311 -13.81 0.57 -35.29
C THR A 311 -14.70 -0.25 -34.34
N PRO A 312 -15.93 -0.65 -34.74
CA PRO A 312 -16.75 -1.53 -33.93
C PRO A 312 -15.98 -2.85 -33.71
N LEU A 313 -15.77 -3.20 -32.45
CA LEU A 313 -15.18 -4.47 -32.05
C LEU A 313 -16.06 -5.60 -32.58
N ASP A 314 -15.54 -6.36 -33.55
CA ASP A 314 -16.19 -7.55 -34.10
C ASP A 314 -16.17 -8.68 -33.05
N LEU A 315 -17.21 -8.70 -32.22
CA LEU A 315 -17.43 -9.68 -31.16
C LEU A 315 -17.51 -11.12 -31.70
N SER A 316 -17.83 -11.32 -32.99
CA SER A 316 -17.87 -12.66 -33.61
C SER A 316 -16.48 -13.29 -33.74
N SER A 317 -15.43 -12.49 -33.80
CA SER A 317 -14.04 -12.97 -33.91
C SER A 317 -13.44 -13.35 -32.55
N MET A 318 -14.04 -12.93 -31.44
CA MET A 318 -13.50 -13.13 -30.08
C MET A 318 -13.97 -14.44 -29.43
N GLU A 319 -15.02 -15.06 -29.96
CA GLU A 319 -15.64 -16.29 -29.45
C GLU A 319 -14.75 -17.54 -29.65
N SER A 320 -13.73 -17.46 -30.52
CA SER A 320 -12.79 -18.55 -30.83
C SER A 320 -11.38 -18.35 -30.25
N MET A 321 -11.14 -17.26 -29.52
CA MET A 321 -9.80 -16.92 -29.02
C MET A 321 -9.52 -17.59 -27.67
N THR A 322 -8.30 -18.10 -27.51
CA THR A 322 -7.82 -18.61 -26.21
C THR A 322 -7.47 -17.44 -25.28
N VAL A 323 -7.50 -17.68 -23.97
CA VAL A 323 -7.24 -16.66 -22.93
C VAL A 323 -5.92 -15.92 -23.15
N THR A 324 -4.89 -16.63 -23.63
CA THR A 324 -3.58 -16.06 -23.98
C THR A 324 -3.63 -15.10 -25.17
N GLU A 325 -4.39 -15.43 -26.21
CA GLU A 325 -4.51 -14.59 -27.40
C GLU A 325 -5.36 -13.34 -27.13
N LEU A 326 -6.33 -13.46 -26.21
CA LEU A 326 -7.11 -12.31 -25.73
C LEU A 326 -6.21 -11.32 -24.96
N ALA A 327 -5.33 -11.84 -24.10
CA ALA A 327 -4.40 -11.02 -23.32
C ALA A 327 -3.42 -10.23 -24.23
N GLU A 328 -2.81 -10.88 -25.22
CA GLU A 328 -1.89 -10.19 -26.17
C GLU A 328 -2.59 -9.09 -26.97
N LYS A 329 -3.86 -9.29 -27.34
CA LYS A 329 -4.63 -8.29 -28.10
C LYS A 329 -5.01 -7.08 -27.25
N ILE A 330 -5.30 -7.29 -25.96
CA ILE A 330 -5.54 -6.22 -24.99
C ILE A 330 -4.26 -5.41 -24.77
N ASP A 331 -3.11 -6.07 -24.59
CA ASP A 331 -1.82 -5.39 -24.44
C ASP A 331 -1.46 -4.54 -25.68
N GLY A 332 -1.81 -5.02 -26.89
CA GLY A 332 -1.62 -4.27 -28.13
C GLY A 332 -2.47 -3.00 -28.25
N LEU A 333 -3.64 -2.94 -27.60
CA LEU A 333 -4.49 -1.75 -27.56
C LEU A 333 -3.98 -0.69 -26.57
N SER A 334 -3.11 -1.07 -25.64
CA SER A 334 -2.51 -0.16 -24.65
C SER A 334 -1.33 0.67 -25.21
N ILE A 335 -0.89 0.41 -26.44
CA ILE A 335 0.33 0.99 -27.05
C ILE A 335 0.02 2.00 -28.19
N ARG A 336 -1.23 2.40 -28.38
CA ARG A 336 -1.61 3.52 -29.26
C ARG A 336 -2.29 4.62 -28.47
#